data_AF-A0A1E3W974-F1
#
_entry.id   AF-A0A1E3W974-F1
#
_cell.length_a   1.000
_cell.length_b   1.000
_cell.length_c   1.000
_cell.angle_alpha   90.00
_cell.angle_beta   90.00
_cell.angle_gamma   90.00
#
_symmetry.space_group_name_H-M   'P 1'
#
loop_
_entity.id
_entity.type
_entity.pdbx_description
1 polymer ?
#
loop_
_entity_poly.entity_id
_entity_poly.type
_entity_poly.pdbx_seq_one_letter_code
_entity_poly.pdbx_strand_id
1 'polypeptide(L)'
;MILKAGLGLLCLFAVPASASAASGTYTCAFTDIFECVDVEGCKRVPNDDVNLPPVLKLDFDKKVMTSDDLDQDPTDIDIKEMVEAGDLVLLHGIGRNEVSPRSFSAAISTKTGKFHAGITTGDATLALVGDCVDGL
;
A
#
# COMPACT_ATOMS: atom_id res chain seq x y z
N MET A 1 -31.51 8.58 58.45
CA MET A 1 -30.05 8.39 58.44
C MET A 1 -29.67 7.59 57.19
N ILE A 2 -28.89 8.21 56.30
CA ILE A 2 -27.79 7.64 55.48
C ILE A 2 -28.17 6.43 54.58
N LEU A 3 -28.48 6.65 53.29
CA LEU A 3 -27.55 6.69 52.13
C LEU A 3 -27.32 5.30 51.50
N LYS A 4 -27.76 5.13 50.23
CA LYS A 4 -26.87 4.79 49.11
C LYS A 4 -27.67 4.67 47.81
N ALA A 5 -27.53 5.71 46.98
CA ALA A 5 -27.81 5.64 45.57
C ALA A 5 -26.91 4.57 44.95
N GLY A 6 -27.50 3.49 44.44
CA GLY A 6 -26.82 2.53 43.60
C GLY A 6 -26.66 3.13 42.21
N LEU A 7 -25.51 3.76 41.98
CA LEU A 7 -25.08 4.27 40.68
C LEU A 7 -25.05 3.08 39.70
N GLY A 8 -25.91 3.15 38.67
CA GLY A 8 -25.94 2.17 37.60
C GLY A 8 -24.60 2.12 36.87
N LEU A 9 -23.91 0.99 36.98
CA LEU A 9 -22.76 0.68 36.15
C LEU A 9 -23.28 0.31 34.75
N LEU A 10 -23.48 1.34 33.93
CA LEU A 10 -23.60 1.20 32.48
C LEU A 10 -22.24 0.67 31.97
N CYS A 11 -22.12 -0.65 31.89
CA CYS A 11 -21.13 -1.29 31.03
C CYS A 11 -21.49 -0.94 29.59
N LEU A 12 -21.05 0.24 29.14
CA LEU A 12 -20.83 0.53 27.74
C LEU A 12 -19.79 -0.48 27.28
N PHE A 13 -20.28 -1.60 26.74
CA PHE A 13 -19.50 -2.47 25.88
C PHE A 13 -18.96 -1.55 24.79
N ALA A 14 -17.69 -1.19 24.92
CA ALA A 14 -16.92 -0.59 23.86
C ALA A 14 -16.93 -1.63 22.73
N VAL A 15 -17.89 -1.50 21.82
CA VAL A 15 -17.84 -2.18 20.54
C VAL A 15 -16.49 -1.74 19.97
N PRO A 16 -15.55 -2.67 19.70
CA PRO A 16 -14.35 -2.29 18.98
C PRO A 16 -14.86 -1.61 17.71
N ALA A 17 -14.47 -0.36 17.50
CA ALA A 17 -14.71 0.30 16.24
C ALA A 17 -14.10 -0.64 15.19
N SER A 18 -14.97 -1.30 14.42
CA SER A 18 -14.55 -2.12 13.31
C SER A 18 -13.62 -1.23 12.50
N ALA A 19 -12.34 -1.59 12.40
CA ALA A 19 -11.46 -0.98 11.43
C ALA A 19 -12.24 -0.99 10.11
N SER A 20 -12.48 0.20 9.56
CA SER A 20 -13.16 0.32 8.29
C SER A 20 -12.34 -0.48 7.29
N ALA A 21 -12.93 -1.53 6.73
CA ALA A 21 -12.32 -2.27 5.64
C ALA A 21 -11.83 -1.26 4.60
N ALA A 22 -10.56 -1.34 4.21
CA ALA A 22 -10.01 -0.54 3.13
C ALA A 22 -10.73 -0.97 1.85
N SER A 23 -11.68 -0.14 1.43
CA SER A 23 -12.54 -0.39 0.28
C SER A 23 -12.31 0.68 -0.78
N GLY A 24 -12.71 0.39 -2.02
CA GLY A 24 -12.65 1.33 -3.13
C GLY A 24 -11.33 1.31 -3.90
N THR A 25 -11.12 2.37 -4.68
CA THR A 25 -10.00 2.50 -5.60
C THR A 25 -9.06 3.61 -5.15
N TYR A 26 -7.76 3.38 -5.14
CA TYR A 26 -6.76 4.40 -4.84
C TYR A 26 -5.87 4.63 -6.05
N THR A 27 -5.51 5.88 -6.30
CA THR A 27 -4.55 6.24 -7.35
C THR A 27 -3.29 6.77 -6.68
N CYS A 28 -2.16 6.11 -6.92
CA CYS A 28 -0.89 6.38 -6.27
C CYS A 28 0.15 6.84 -7.29
N ALA A 29 0.88 7.89 -6.95
CA ALA A 29 1.98 8.41 -7.76
C ALA A 29 3.29 8.37 -6.96
N PHE A 30 4.38 8.02 -7.63
CA PHE A 30 5.71 8.01 -7.03
C PHE A 30 6.34 9.40 -7.07
N THR A 31 6.90 9.81 -5.92
CA THR A 31 7.64 11.08 -5.77
C THR A 31 9.14 10.85 -5.79
N ASP A 32 9.60 9.77 -5.15
CA ASP A 32 10.99 9.41 -5.02
C ASP A 32 11.17 7.90 -5.19
N ILE A 33 12.24 7.53 -5.88
CA ILE A 33 12.64 6.15 -6.10
C ILE A 33 14.10 6.01 -5.71
N PHE A 34 14.38 4.98 -4.93
CA PHE A 34 15.73 4.63 -4.51
C PHE A 34 16.04 3.23 -4.97
N GLU A 35 17.12 3.07 -5.72
CA GLU A 35 17.66 1.76 -6.06
C GLU A 35 18.74 1.41 -5.04
N CYS A 36 18.58 0.25 -4.42
CA CYS A 36 19.50 -0.31 -3.44
C CYS A 36 20.12 -1.59 -4.00
N VAL A 37 21.45 -1.60 -4.07
CA VAL A 37 22.25 -2.77 -4.48
C VAL A 37 23.26 -3.11 -3.39
N ASP A 38 23.70 -4.38 -3.38
CA ASP A 38 24.66 -4.87 -2.40
C ASP A 38 25.92 -4.01 -2.36
N VAL A 39 26.44 -3.78 -1.14
CA VAL A 39 27.67 -3.01 -0.87
C VAL A 39 27.60 -1.51 -1.21
N GLU A 40 26.98 -1.10 -2.32
CA GLU A 40 26.90 0.31 -2.75
C GLU A 40 25.80 1.09 -2.00
N GLY A 41 24.82 0.40 -1.41
CA GLY A 41 23.73 1.04 -0.67
C GLY A 41 22.65 1.59 -1.60
N CYS A 42 21.88 2.57 -1.11
CA CYS A 42 20.73 3.13 -1.82
C CYS A 42 21.08 4.48 -2.44
N LYS A 43 20.72 4.67 -3.72
CA LYS A 43 20.83 5.95 -4.42
C LYS A 43 19.47 6.34 -5.00
N ARG A 44 19.17 7.64 -5.00
CA ARG A 44 17.99 8.15 -5.69
C ARG A 44 18.17 7.99 -7.19
N VAL A 45 17.17 7.44 -7.86
CA VAL A 45 17.14 7.26 -9.32
C VAL A 45 15.91 7.97 -9.89
N PRO A 46 15.98 8.54 -11.10
CA PRO A 46 14.81 9.09 -11.77
C PRO A 46 13.86 7.95 -12.19
N ASN A 47 12.57 8.28 -12.35
CA ASN A 47 11.54 7.29 -12.70
C ASN A 47 11.82 6.60 -14.04
N ASP A 48 12.28 7.38 -15.02
CA ASP A 48 12.60 6.91 -16.37
C ASP A 48 13.72 5.84 -16.40
N ASP A 49 14.62 5.84 -15.41
CA ASP A 49 15.73 4.87 -15.34
C ASP A 49 15.28 3.48 -14.87
N VAL A 50 14.14 3.38 -14.19
CA VAL A 50 13.66 2.12 -13.57
C VAL A 50 12.48 1.48 -14.29
N ASN A 51 12.04 2.05 -15.41
CA ASN A 51 10.91 1.57 -16.22
C ASN A 51 9.69 1.22 -15.35
N LEU A 52 9.34 2.12 -14.44
CA LEU A 52 8.16 2.00 -13.58
C LEU A 52 7.03 2.88 -14.13
N PRO A 53 5.78 2.43 -14.00
CA PRO A 53 4.65 3.26 -14.37
C PRO A 53 4.62 4.51 -13.48
N PRO A 54 4.27 5.69 -14.03
CA PRO A 54 4.20 6.92 -13.25
C PRO A 54 3.09 6.89 -12.21
N VAL A 55 2.02 6.11 -12.49
CA VAL A 55 0.83 6.00 -11.65
C VAL A 55 0.42 4.54 -11.50
N LEU A 56 0.03 4.17 -10.28
CA LEU A 56 -0.60 2.89 -9.96
C LEU A 56 -2.04 3.11 -9.54
N LYS A 57 -2.95 2.30 -10.07
CA LYS A 57 -4.32 2.20 -9.57
C LYS A 57 -4.44 0.94 -8.72
N LEU A 58 -4.96 1.08 -7.51
CA LEU A 58 -5.19 -0.03 -6.57
C LEU A 58 -6.69 -0.17 -6.37
N ASP A 59 -7.24 -1.31 -6.73
CA ASP A 59 -8.64 -1.66 -6.46
C ASP A 59 -8.65 -2.66 -5.31
N PHE A 60 -9.00 -2.20 -4.10
CA PHE A 60 -8.98 -3.03 -2.90
C PHE A 60 -10.13 -4.03 -2.86
N ASP A 61 -11.26 -3.70 -3.51
CA ASP A 61 -12.41 -4.60 -3.61
C ASP A 61 -12.09 -5.78 -4.52
N LYS A 62 -11.41 -5.53 -5.65
CA LYS A 62 -10.94 -6.57 -6.58
C LYS A 62 -9.61 -7.20 -6.18
N LYS A 63 -8.87 -6.58 -5.25
CA LYS A 63 -7.50 -6.93 -4.87
C LYS A 63 -6.54 -6.96 -6.06
N VAL A 64 -6.59 -5.90 -6.86
CA VAL A 64 -5.79 -5.75 -8.07
C VAL A 64 -5.04 -4.43 -8.06
N MET A 65 -3.79 -4.48 -8.51
CA MET A 65 -2.99 -3.32 -8.87
C MET A 65 -2.92 -3.24 -10.39
N THR A 66 -3.33 -2.11 -10.96
CA THR A 66 -3.17 -1.80 -12.38
C THR A 66 -2.09 -0.75 -12.54
N SER A 67 -1.09 -1.03 -13.36
CA SER A 67 -0.15 0.00 -13.83
C SER A 67 -0.71 0.67 -15.09
N ASP A 68 -0.79 2.00 -15.08
CA ASP A 68 -1.07 2.77 -16.30
C ASP A 68 0.29 3.18 -16.89
N ASP A 69 0.77 2.38 -17.84
CA ASP A 69 1.96 2.69 -18.63
C ASP A 69 1.46 3.33 -19.94
N LEU A 70 1.95 4.53 -20.28
CA LEU A 70 1.44 5.31 -21.41
C LEU A 70 1.61 4.59 -22.76
N ASP A 71 2.53 3.63 -22.82
CA ASP A 71 2.91 2.91 -24.04
C ASP A 71 2.48 1.44 -24.07
N GLN A 72 1.78 0.94 -23.03
CA GLN A 72 1.33 -0.46 -22.95
C GLN A 72 -0.10 -0.59 -22.43
N ASP A 73 -0.79 -1.66 -22.85
CA ASP A 73 -2.12 -1.95 -22.31
C ASP A 73 -2.06 -2.12 -20.78
N PRO A 74 -2.96 -1.45 -20.03
CA PRO A 74 -3.01 -1.54 -18.59
C PRO A 74 -3.02 -2.99 -18.14
N THR A 75 -2.10 -3.30 -17.24
CA THR A 75 -1.86 -4.67 -16.80
C THR A 75 -2.26 -4.81 -15.34
N ASP A 76 -3.21 -5.71 -15.10
CA ASP A 76 -3.63 -6.10 -13.77
C ASP A 76 -2.65 -7.11 -13.16
N ILE A 77 -2.26 -6.82 -11.92
CA ILE A 77 -1.42 -7.64 -11.05
C ILE A 77 -2.22 -7.96 -9.79
N ASP A 78 -2.35 -9.24 -9.46
CA ASP A 78 -3.03 -9.66 -8.23
C ASP A 78 -2.29 -9.18 -6.98
N ILE A 79 -3.02 -8.59 -6.05
CA ILE A 79 -2.59 -8.39 -4.67
C ILE A 79 -2.82 -9.70 -3.92
N LYS A 80 -1.73 -10.44 -3.66
CA LYS A 80 -1.81 -11.77 -3.02
C LYS A 80 -2.19 -11.69 -1.55
N GLU A 81 -1.75 -10.63 -0.88
CA GLU A 81 -2.09 -10.38 0.51
C GLU A 81 -2.37 -8.89 0.74
N MET A 82 -3.44 -8.63 1.51
CA MET A 82 -3.84 -7.31 1.95
C MET A 82 -4.21 -7.40 3.43
N VAL A 83 -3.51 -6.63 4.26
CA VAL A 83 -3.70 -6.58 5.71
C VAL A 83 -4.01 -5.16 6.12
N GLU A 84 -5.07 -5.00 6.91
CA GLU A 84 -5.42 -3.71 7.48
C GLU A 84 -5.01 -3.66 8.95
N ALA A 85 -4.31 -2.60 9.32
CA ALA A 85 -3.77 -2.39 10.65
C ALA A 85 -4.00 -0.94 11.10
N GLY A 86 -5.23 -0.63 11.52
CA GLY A 86 -5.64 0.74 11.85
C GLY A 86 -5.72 1.59 10.58
N ASP A 87 -5.02 2.73 10.57
CA ASP A 87 -4.97 3.64 9.41
C ASP A 87 -3.95 3.20 8.33
N LEU A 88 -3.49 1.95 8.37
CA LEU A 88 -2.52 1.39 7.44
C LEU A 88 -3.11 0.21 6.66
N VAL A 89 -2.90 0.23 5.36
CA VAL A 89 -3.14 -0.91 4.46
C VAL A 89 -1.79 -1.43 3.99
N LEU A 90 -1.50 -2.69 4.29
CA LEU A 90 -0.28 -3.38 3.90
C LEU A 90 -0.61 -4.33 2.75
N LEU A 91 0.17 -4.25 1.68
CA LEU A 91 -0.04 -5.00 0.44
C LEU A 91 1.19 -5.86 0.15
N HIS A 92 0.97 -7.05 -0.39
CA HIS A 92 2.03 -7.89 -0.92
C HIS A 92 1.56 -8.69 -2.14
N GLY A 93 2.48 -8.91 -3.08
CA GLY A 93 2.25 -9.78 -4.23
C GLY A 93 3.50 -10.03 -5.06
N ILE A 94 3.30 -10.70 -6.19
CA ILE A 94 4.34 -11.06 -7.15
C ILE A 94 3.97 -10.48 -8.51
N GLY A 95 4.90 -9.75 -9.13
CA GLY A 95 4.74 -9.21 -10.48
C GLY A 95 4.72 -10.31 -11.55
N ARG A 96 4.19 -10.02 -12.74
CA ARG A 96 3.95 -11.03 -13.79
C ARG A 96 5.19 -11.49 -14.58
N ASN A 97 6.39 -10.98 -14.28
CA ASN A 97 7.58 -11.34 -15.05
C ASN A 97 8.10 -12.73 -14.63
N GLU A 98 7.78 -13.76 -15.42
CA GLU A 98 8.22 -15.14 -15.15
C GLU A 98 9.74 -15.35 -15.34
N VAL A 99 10.39 -14.52 -16.16
CA VAL A 99 11.83 -14.61 -16.46
C VAL A 99 12.66 -13.99 -15.33
N SER A 100 12.15 -12.93 -14.72
CA SER A 100 12.75 -12.24 -13.58
C SER A 100 11.64 -11.97 -12.57
N PRO A 101 11.30 -12.95 -11.71
CA PRO A 101 10.28 -12.80 -10.70
C PRO A 101 10.62 -11.64 -9.77
N ARG A 102 9.62 -10.80 -9.52
CA ARG A 102 9.76 -9.64 -8.63
C ARG A 102 8.66 -9.69 -7.59
N SER A 103 9.03 -9.61 -6.32
CA SER A 103 8.05 -9.36 -5.28
C SER A 103 7.78 -7.87 -5.19
N PHE A 104 6.57 -7.51 -4.79
CA PHE A 104 6.27 -6.17 -4.33
C PHE A 104 5.68 -6.22 -2.93
N SER A 105 5.91 -5.15 -2.18
CA SER A 105 5.23 -4.87 -0.92
C SER A 105 4.92 -3.40 -0.84
N ALA A 106 3.80 -3.03 -0.23
CA ALA A 106 3.50 -1.63 0.00
C ALA A 106 2.76 -1.39 1.30
N ALA A 107 2.83 -0.15 1.78
CA ALA A 107 2.08 0.37 2.91
C ALA A 107 1.45 1.70 2.49
N ILE A 108 0.15 1.83 2.73
CA ILE A 108 -0.63 3.04 2.47
C ILE A 108 -1.23 3.51 3.78
N SER A 109 -0.99 4.77 4.12
CA SER A 109 -1.70 5.42 5.22
C SER A 109 -3.01 6.01 4.71
N THR A 110 -4.16 5.41 5.07
CA THR A 110 -5.49 5.92 4.69
C THR A 110 -5.79 7.28 5.29
N LYS A 111 -5.14 7.62 6.41
CA LYS A 111 -5.25 8.92 7.08
C LYS A 111 -4.52 10.05 6.35
N THR A 112 -3.38 9.77 5.73
CA THR A 112 -2.49 10.81 5.17
C THR A 112 -2.31 10.72 3.66
N GLY A 113 -2.73 9.62 3.04
CA GLY A 113 -2.42 9.30 1.65
C GLY A 113 -1.00 8.82 1.43
N LYS A 114 -0.11 8.82 2.44
CA LYS A 114 1.29 8.47 2.23
C LYS A 114 1.45 7.01 1.79
N PHE A 115 2.26 6.84 0.75
CA PHE A 115 2.52 5.56 0.10
C PHE A 115 4.00 5.23 0.18
N HIS A 116 4.29 4.05 0.68
CA HIS A 116 5.63 3.47 0.67
C HIS A 116 5.54 2.10 0.02
N ALA A 117 6.38 1.84 -0.98
CA ALA A 117 6.41 0.56 -1.63
C ALA A 117 7.84 0.08 -1.83
N GLY A 118 7.98 -1.20 -2.11
CA GLY A 118 9.24 -1.81 -2.46
C GLY A 118 9.04 -2.88 -3.51
N ILE A 119 10.03 -3.01 -4.39
CA ILE A 119 10.14 -4.09 -5.34
C ILE A 119 11.45 -4.80 -5.08
N THR A 120 11.44 -6.12 -4.99
CA THR A 120 12.66 -6.90 -4.73
C THR A 120 12.82 -7.96 -5.80
N THR A 121 14.04 -8.04 -6.33
CA THR A 121 14.49 -9.08 -7.26
C THR A 121 15.65 -9.86 -6.64
N GLY A 122 16.25 -10.79 -7.38
CA GLY A 122 17.45 -11.48 -6.92
C GLY A 122 18.70 -10.58 -6.81
N ASP A 123 18.71 -9.46 -7.54
CA ASP A 123 19.92 -8.65 -7.73
C ASP A 123 19.80 -7.22 -7.16
N ALA A 124 18.59 -6.72 -6.94
CA ALA A 124 18.36 -5.35 -6.49
C ALA A 124 17.05 -5.19 -5.72
N THR A 125 16.95 -4.11 -4.95
CA THR A 125 15.71 -3.65 -4.32
C THR A 125 15.43 -2.21 -4.72
N LEU A 126 14.20 -1.92 -5.12
CA LEU A 126 13.70 -0.56 -5.27
C LEU A 126 12.89 -0.20 -4.03
N ALA A 127 13.15 0.95 -3.45
CA ALA A 127 12.30 1.59 -2.45
C ALA A 127 11.60 2.79 -3.06
N LEU A 128 10.28 2.85 -2.90
CA LEU A 128 9.39 3.77 -3.58
C LEU A 128 8.66 4.58 -2.52
N VAL A 129 8.60 5.90 -2.71
CA VAL A 129 7.85 6.81 -1.83
C VAL A 129 6.94 7.67 -2.68
N GLY A 130 5.72 7.88 -2.20
CA GLY A 130 4.73 8.64 -2.93
C GLY A 130 3.51 8.98 -2.11
N ASP A 131 2.46 9.30 -2.84
CA ASP A 131 1.16 9.68 -2.31
C ASP A 131 0.07 8.98 -3.10
N CYS A 132 -0.96 8.53 -2.38
CA CYS A 132 -2.19 7.98 -2.91
C CYS A 132 -3.34 8.93 -2.61
N VAL A 133 -4.25 9.04 -3.56
CA VAL A 133 -5.55 9.68 -3.38
C VAL A 133 -6.65 8.66 -3.58
N ASP A 134 -7.71 8.78 -2.78
CA ASP A 134 -8.92 8.00 -2.97
C ASP A 134 -9.56 8.37 -4.32
N GLY A 135 -9.84 7.36 -5.13
CA GLY A 135 -10.47 7.45 -6.42
C GLY A 135 -11.98 7.37 -6.24
N LEU A 136 -12.64 8.51 -6.38
CA LEU A 136 -14.10 8.65 -6.39
C LEU A 136 -14.80 7.70 -7.39
#